data_AF-A0A942CZ62-F1
#
_entry.id   AF-A0A942CZ62-F1
#
_cell.length_a   1.000
_cell.length_b   1.000
_cell.length_c   1.000
_cell.angle_alpha   90.00
_cell.angle_beta   90.00
_cell.angle_gamma   90.00
#
_symmetry.space_group_name_H-M   'P 1'
#
loop_
_entity.id
_entity.type
_entity.pdbx_description
1 polymer ?
#
loop_
_entity_poly.entity_id
_entity_poly.type
_entity_poly.pdbx_seq_one_letter_code
_entity_poly.pdbx_strand_id
1 'polypeptide(L)'
;MTPSASAARRRNRSRSRRQAPPLSDLDQRILSLLSHHRVLTQNQLAAIEPQTPERTLRYRCARLARRGLLGRTRPYRERGSAPHHLWPTRKGEAIACGGPPPRGGERQEPNPLFLAHAAGLSEIYVALETTLPAGVELARFEREAEAREPFSTWMKHEQRAIAPDVFIEIADGDGGPLLAFIELDMGTMSHRRLKQKAAGYAEYAKADAWRERHDFCPALLFVTTTEKRARAFLAAMEKELGRDALLLTCASDLARRLGGIATEERWLLGTEGEDAVDLLGALREARRPWDEERERIATERQEDDAERERLRSDPAALRSHLRSWRRREWSVDGLGEGVARPLEITLEGDGPLAEAEHRALLALGAIFADPLHFRLAEREPTVRECRAFADLADHCRAAQLRKVADLALRFGEGPELREARRQIEASELLSASDAHWLEQKAADEERSRAEQARLADAYFAWREEEARRLFKAKGFAARLRSDPGDFLDEIDRRSLRLCRSCEEIAYPDPKRARYERARQDIAFRCHFCGGGALAELDDEGGAH
;
A
#
# COMPACT_ATOMS: atom_id res chain seq x y z
N MET A 1 7.60 30.69 100.83
CA MET A 1 7.35 31.06 99.42
C MET A 1 8.69 31.24 98.73
N THR A 2 8.97 30.34 97.78
CA THR A 2 10.06 30.29 96.78
C THR A 2 9.94 31.42 95.74
N PRO A 3 10.96 31.74 94.89
CA PRO A 3 11.90 30.85 94.16
C PRO A 3 13.39 31.23 94.30
N SER A 4 14.38 30.32 94.31
CA SER A 4 14.80 29.17 93.47
C SER A 4 15.63 29.53 92.24
N ALA A 5 16.93 29.29 92.38
CA ALA A 5 17.99 29.41 91.38
C ALA A 5 17.94 28.23 90.38
N SER A 6 17.96 28.53 89.09
CA SER A 6 18.14 27.54 88.02
C SER A 6 18.83 28.18 86.80
N ALA A 7 20.02 28.73 87.03
CA ALA A 7 20.93 29.20 85.99
C ALA A 7 22.16 28.27 85.88
N ALA A 8 21.94 26.96 85.78
CA ALA A 8 23.01 25.99 85.56
C ALA A 8 22.48 24.63 85.09
N ARG A 9 22.04 24.51 83.83
CA ARG A 9 22.03 23.25 83.02
C ARG A 9 21.36 23.44 81.64
N ARG A 10 21.90 24.35 80.83
CA ARG A 10 21.78 24.27 79.36
C ARG A 10 23.18 24.19 78.76
N ARG A 11 23.91 23.13 79.13
CA ARG A 11 25.13 22.74 78.44
C ARG A 11 24.75 22.22 77.06
N ASN A 12 24.97 23.06 76.06
CA ASN A 12 25.43 22.72 74.70
C ASN A 12 25.60 21.21 74.46
N ARG A 13 24.56 20.58 73.91
CA ARG A 13 24.67 19.40 73.05
C ARG A 13 24.34 19.80 71.61
N SER A 14 24.99 20.85 71.11
CA SER A 14 25.34 20.92 69.69
C SER A 14 26.41 19.85 69.44
N ARG A 15 25.99 18.58 69.45
CA ARG A 15 26.75 17.53 68.77
C ARG A 15 26.85 18.00 67.33
N SER A 16 28.03 18.49 66.97
CA SER A 16 28.54 18.55 65.61
C SER A 16 27.83 17.48 64.79
N ARG A 17 26.90 17.91 63.93
CA ARG A 17 26.47 17.11 62.78
C ARG A 17 27.77 16.91 62.00
N ARG A 18 28.52 15.85 62.31
CA ARG A 18 29.54 15.31 61.43
C ARG A 18 28.81 15.08 60.11
N GLN A 19 28.96 16.01 59.17
CA GLN A 19 28.42 15.87 57.84
C GLN A 19 28.99 14.55 57.33
N ALA A 20 28.11 13.59 57.10
CA ALA A 20 28.53 12.33 56.51
C ALA A 20 29.20 12.66 55.16
N PRO A 21 30.37 12.09 54.85
CA PRO A 21 31.03 12.40 53.59
C PRO A 21 30.09 12.11 52.41
N PRO A 22 30.13 12.93 51.35
CA PRO A 22 29.20 12.86 50.23
C PRO A 22 29.19 11.46 49.60
N LEU A 23 28.07 11.11 48.96
CA LEU A 23 27.96 9.86 48.22
C LEU A 23 28.89 9.92 47.01
N SER A 24 29.76 8.93 46.88
CA SER A 24 30.60 8.78 45.69
C SER A 24 29.78 8.30 44.50
N ASP A 25 30.31 8.44 43.29
CA ASP A 25 29.65 8.02 42.04
C ASP A 25 29.26 6.53 42.08
N LEU A 26 30.12 5.68 42.63
CA LEU A 26 29.81 4.27 42.85
C LEU A 26 28.65 4.07 43.84
N ASP A 27 28.54 4.90 44.90
CA ASP A 27 27.40 4.80 45.82
C ASP A 27 26.09 5.21 45.13
N GLN A 28 26.13 6.24 44.28
CA GLN A 28 24.97 6.71 43.51
C GLN A 28 24.56 5.66 42.48
N ARG A 29 25.52 5.04 41.80
CA ARG A 29 25.27 3.95 40.85
C ARG A 29 24.66 2.72 41.51
N ILE A 30 25.19 2.29 42.67
CA ILE A 30 24.61 1.20 43.47
C ILE A 30 23.15 1.52 43.85
N LEU A 31 22.87 2.75 44.28
CA LEU A 31 21.50 3.17 44.60
C LEU A 31 20.60 3.17 43.37
N SER A 32 21.08 3.65 42.23
CA SER A 32 20.35 3.64 40.95
C SER A 32 19.99 2.22 40.52
N LEU A 33 20.95 1.30 40.51
CA LEU A 33 20.73 -0.12 40.20
C LEU A 33 19.70 -0.74 41.14
N LEU A 34 19.78 -0.45 42.44
CA LEU A 34 18.83 -0.97 43.43
C LEU A 34 17.43 -0.35 43.29
N SER A 35 17.32 0.91 42.90
CA SER A 35 16.03 1.53 42.57
C SER A 35 15.39 0.88 41.34
N HIS A 36 16.18 0.65 40.28
CA HIS A 36 15.70 0.01 39.05
C HIS A 36 15.29 -1.44 39.27
N HIS A 37 16.14 -2.24 39.92
CA HIS A 37 15.90 -3.68 40.09
C HIS A 37 15.07 -4.04 41.34
N ARG A 38 14.86 -3.09 42.24
CA ARG A 38 14.23 -3.21 43.57
C ARG A 38 14.99 -4.08 44.57
N VAL A 39 15.54 -5.23 44.14
CA VAL A 39 16.35 -6.12 44.96
C VAL A 39 17.52 -6.66 44.15
N LEU A 40 18.74 -6.54 44.67
CA LEU A 40 19.92 -7.23 44.12
C LEU A 40 20.59 -8.05 45.20
N THR A 41 21.12 -9.22 44.84
CA THR A 41 22.07 -9.91 45.68
C THR A 41 23.46 -9.31 45.54
N GLN A 42 24.32 -9.52 46.54
CA GLN A 42 25.71 -9.09 46.46
C GLN A 42 26.46 -9.66 45.24
N ASN A 43 26.11 -10.89 44.83
CA ASN A 43 26.73 -11.56 43.68
C ASN A 43 26.23 -10.96 42.36
N GLN A 44 24.92 -10.71 42.25
CA GLN A 44 24.34 -10.04 41.08
C GLN A 44 24.95 -8.65 40.88
N LEU A 45 25.08 -7.87 41.96
CA LEU A 45 25.73 -6.56 41.88
C LEU A 45 27.18 -6.66 41.40
N ALA A 46 27.90 -7.71 41.79
CA ALA A 46 29.27 -7.94 41.33
C ALA A 46 29.35 -8.39 39.87
N ALA A 47 28.33 -9.11 39.38
CA ALA A 47 28.23 -9.50 37.98
C ALA A 47 27.92 -8.30 37.07
N ILE A 48 27.05 -7.38 37.52
CA ILE A 48 26.72 -6.14 36.79
C ILE A 48 27.90 -5.14 36.81
N GLU A 49 28.67 -5.11 37.89
CA GLU A 49 29.81 -4.20 38.06
C GLU A 49 31.16 -4.97 38.07
N PRO A 50 31.54 -5.67 36.99
CA PRO A 50 32.70 -6.56 36.97
C PRO A 50 34.04 -5.81 37.16
N GLN A 51 34.06 -4.51 36.82
CA GLN A 51 35.23 -3.65 36.98
C GLN A 51 35.50 -3.25 38.44
N THR A 52 34.51 -3.42 39.32
CA THR A 52 34.66 -3.07 40.74
C THR A 52 34.93 -4.33 41.57
N PRO A 53 36.06 -4.42 42.30
CA PRO A 53 36.35 -5.57 43.14
C PRO A 53 35.22 -5.87 44.14
N GLU A 54 34.82 -7.14 44.25
CA GLU A 54 33.67 -7.54 45.07
C GLU A 54 33.78 -7.07 46.54
N ARG A 55 35.00 -7.10 47.09
CA ARG A 55 35.27 -6.59 48.45
C ARG A 55 34.90 -5.11 48.60
N THR A 56 35.15 -4.30 47.57
CA THR A 56 34.80 -2.88 47.55
C THR A 56 33.29 -2.70 47.51
N LEU A 57 32.58 -3.45 46.66
CA LEU A 57 31.12 -3.44 46.61
C LEU A 57 30.51 -3.81 47.96
N ARG A 58 30.96 -4.91 48.58
CA ARG A 58 30.52 -5.34 49.93
C ARG A 58 30.73 -4.24 50.98
N TYR A 59 31.90 -3.58 50.97
CA TYR A 59 32.21 -2.47 51.89
C TYR A 59 31.26 -1.28 51.68
N ARG A 60 31.04 -0.89 50.42
CA ARG A 60 30.16 0.25 50.05
C ARG A 60 28.71 -0.05 50.43
N CYS A 61 28.18 -1.22 50.09
CA CYS A 61 26.83 -1.63 50.49
C CYS A 61 26.64 -1.66 52.01
N ALA A 62 27.61 -2.19 52.77
CA ALA A 62 27.56 -2.17 54.24
C ALA A 62 27.57 -0.74 54.81
N ARG A 63 28.30 0.17 54.17
CA ARG A 63 28.33 1.58 54.55
C ARG A 63 27.01 2.29 54.24
N LEU A 64 26.41 2.03 53.07
CA LEU A 64 25.11 2.58 52.69
C LEU A 64 23.98 2.06 53.60
N ALA A 65 24.02 0.78 53.97
CA ALA A 65 23.09 0.20 54.93
C ALA A 65 23.19 0.87 56.32
N ARG A 66 24.41 1.09 56.85
CA ARG A 66 24.62 1.83 58.10
C ARG A 66 24.12 3.28 58.06
N ARG A 67 24.02 3.87 56.87
CA ARG A 67 23.47 5.22 56.65
C ARG A 67 21.95 5.23 56.49
N GLY A 68 21.30 4.05 56.54
CA GLY A 68 19.87 3.88 56.33
C GLY A 68 19.43 4.13 54.89
N LEU A 69 20.34 4.02 53.92
CA LEU A 69 20.03 4.19 52.50
C LEU A 69 19.67 2.87 51.81
N LEU A 70 20.16 1.76 52.36
CA LEU A 70 19.86 0.41 51.90
C LEU A 70 19.34 -0.44 53.05
N GLY A 71 18.35 -1.27 52.76
CA GLY A 71 18.07 -2.44 53.57
C GLY A 71 19.00 -3.58 53.15
N ARG A 72 19.34 -4.44 54.11
CA ARG A 72 20.18 -5.61 53.86
C ARG A 72 19.75 -6.76 54.76
N THR A 73 19.44 -7.89 54.16
CA THR A 73 19.16 -9.12 54.89
C THR A 73 19.94 -10.30 54.32
N ARG A 74 19.93 -11.39 55.06
CA ARG A 74 20.50 -12.66 54.65
C ARG A 74 19.44 -13.73 54.90
N PRO A 75 18.74 -14.20 53.84
CA PRO A 75 17.81 -15.30 54.00
C PRO A 75 18.53 -16.54 54.56
N TYR A 76 17.84 -17.29 55.40
CA TYR A 76 18.36 -18.54 55.93
C TYR A 76 18.56 -19.56 54.79
N ARG A 77 19.64 -20.35 54.88
CA ARG A 77 19.89 -21.53 54.03
C ARG A 77 20.31 -22.69 54.92
N GLU A 78 19.82 -23.88 54.60
CA GLU A 78 20.18 -25.13 55.31
C GLU A 78 21.66 -25.51 55.14
N ARG A 79 22.28 -25.12 54.01
CA ARG A 79 23.72 -25.31 53.75
C ARG A 79 24.34 -24.07 53.11
N GLY A 80 25.57 -23.80 53.51
CA GLY A 80 26.37 -22.69 52.98
C GLY A 80 25.87 -21.32 53.43
N SER A 81 26.37 -20.29 52.77
CA SER A 81 26.21 -18.91 53.20
C SER A 81 25.43 -18.14 52.13
N ALA A 82 24.19 -17.72 52.40
CA ALA A 82 23.39 -16.99 51.42
C ALA A 82 24.00 -15.61 51.11
N PRO A 83 23.97 -15.11 49.87
CA PRO A 83 24.39 -13.74 49.61
C PRO A 83 23.45 -12.74 50.30
N HIS A 84 23.97 -11.55 50.60
CA HIS A 84 23.13 -10.46 51.09
C HIS A 84 22.14 -10.05 50.01
N HIS A 85 20.86 -9.95 50.37
CA HIS A 85 19.84 -9.30 49.56
C HIS A 85 19.81 -7.83 49.97
N LEU A 86 19.91 -6.96 48.98
CA LEU A 86 20.01 -5.52 49.10
C LEU A 86 18.77 -4.91 48.44
N TRP A 87 18.18 -3.90 49.07
CA TRP A 87 17.07 -3.13 48.49
C TRP A 87 17.19 -1.66 48.91
N PRO A 88 16.68 -0.71 48.11
CA PRO A 88 16.72 0.69 48.51
C PRO A 88 15.70 0.94 49.63
N THR A 89 16.10 1.70 50.66
CA THR A 89 15.13 2.29 51.59
C THR A 89 14.38 3.41 50.90
N ARG A 90 13.29 3.94 51.48
CA ARG A 90 12.59 5.08 50.87
C ARG A 90 13.51 6.28 50.73
N LYS A 91 14.40 6.47 51.70
CA LYS A 91 15.43 7.49 51.67
C LYS A 91 16.48 7.24 50.57
N GLY A 92 16.91 5.99 50.38
CA GLY A 92 17.82 5.63 49.29
C GLY A 92 17.20 5.87 47.92
N GLU A 93 15.96 5.44 47.73
CA GLU A 93 15.18 5.60 46.50
C GLU A 93 14.96 7.08 46.16
N ALA A 94 14.58 7.92 47.13
CA ALA A 94 14.45 9.36 46.93
C ALA A 94 15.76 10.03 46.48
N ILE A 95 16.90 9.61 47.04
CA ILE A 95 18.22 10.11 46.61
C ILE A 95 18.54 9.66 45.18
N ALA A 96 18.30 8.39 44.85
CA ALA A 96 18.57 7.85 43.51
C ALA A 96 17.74 8.54 42.44
N CYS A 97 16.45 8.79 42.71
CA CYS A 97 15.52 9.40 41.76
C CYS A 97 15.52 10.94 41.78
N GLY A 98 16.37 11.58 42.60
CA GLY A 98 16.36 13.04 42.78
C GLY A 98 15.06 13.59 43.39
N GLY A 99 14.26 12.73 44.04
CA GLY A 99 12.94 13.05 44.57
C GLY A 99 12.98 13.70 45.96
N PRO A 100 11.86 14.31 46.39
CA PRO A 100 11.75 14.88 47.72
C PRO A 100 11.88 13.79 48.81
N PRO A 101 12.30 14.14 50.04
CA PRO A 101 12.36 13.18 51.13
C PRO A 101 10.98 12.52 51.34
N PRO A 102 10.94 11.19 51.53
CA PRO A 102 9.70 10.44 51.55
C PRO A 102 8.77 10.88 52.69
N ARG A 103 7.46 10.97 52.41
CA ARG A 103 6.43 11.18 53.44
C ARG A 103 6.04 9.81 54.04
N GLY A 104 6.09 9.69 55.36
CA GLY A 104 5.83 8.43 56.09
C GLY A 104 7.11 7.66 56.44
N GLY A 105 7.04 6.79 57.46
CA GLY A 105 8.19 6.03 57.98
C GLY A 105 8.86 5.12 56.95
N GLU A 106 10.00 4.53 57.31
CA GLU A 106 10.72 3.59 56.43
C GLU A 106 9.90 2.33 56.15
N ARG A 107 10.16 1.68 54.99
CA ARG A 107 9.56 0.38 54.68
C ARG A 107 10.02 -0.65 55.72
N GLN A 108 9.10 -1.48 56.19
CA GLN A 108 9.47 -2.70 56.92
C GLN A 108 10.35 -3.59 56.03
N GLU A 109 11.13 -4.47 56.65
CA GLU A 109 11.88 -5.49 55.92
C GLU A 109 10.93 -6.27 54.99
N PRO A 110 11.22 -6.36 53.67
CA PRO A 110 10.33 -7.03 52.75
C PRO A 110 10.17 -8.52 53.10
N ASN A 111 8.97 -9.06 52.85
CA ASN A 111 8.70 -10.49 53.00
C ASN A 111 9.73 -11.32 52.20
N PRO A 112 10.28 -12.42 52.75
CA PRO A 112 11.19 -13.32 52.04
C PRO A 112 10.73 -13.75 50.64
N LEU A 113 9.42 -13.95 50.43
CA LEU A 113 8.87 -14.30 49.11
C LEU A 113 9.04 -13.16 48.09
N PHE A 114 8.85 -11.92 48.51
CA PHE A 114 9.10 -10.75 47.68
C PHE A 114 10.58 -10.61 47.35
N LEU A 115 11.47 -10.80 48.34
CA LEU A 115 12.91 -10.74 48.13
C LEU A 115 13.38 -11.80 47.13
N ALA A 116 12.89 -13.03 47.24
CA ALA A 116 13.25 -14.12 46.33
C ALA A 116 12.78 -13.85 44.90
N HIS A 117 11.53 -13.41 44.73
CA HIS A 117 10.97 -13.10 43.42
C HIS A 117 11.65 -11.88 42.76
N ALA A 118 11.83 -10.78 43.51
CA ALA A 118 12.52 -9.61 42.99
C ALA A 118 13.99 -9.89 42.65
N ALA A 119 14.71 -10.63 43.49
CA ALA A 119 16.08 -11.06 43.19
C ALA A 119 16.14 -12.03 41.99
N GLY A 120 15.12 -12.87 41.79
CA GLY A 120 15.01 -13.72 40.61
C GLY A 120 14.90 -12.90 39.32
N LEU A 121 14.04 -11.86 39.32
CA LEU A 121 13.92 -10.96 38.15
C LEU A 121 15.22 -10.21 37.87
N SER A 122 15.98 -9.85 38.91
CA SER A 122 17.32 -9.29 38.75
C SER A 122 18.34 -10.31 38.23
N GLU A 123 18.19 -11.59 38.57
CA GLU A 123 19.02 -12.66 37.99
C GLU A 123 18.76 -12.81 36.49
N ILE A 124 17.50 -12.64 36.04
CA ILE A 124 17.18 -12.62 34.61
C ILE A 124 17.93 -11.50 33.91
N TYR A 125 17.91 -10.28 34.46
CA TYR A 125 18.68 -9.16 33.92
C TYR A 125 20.17 -9.50 33.80
N VAL A 126 20.77 -9.99 34.89
CA VAL A 126 22.20 -10.36 34.89
C VAL A 126 22.51 -11.44 33.86
N ALA A 127 21.66 -12.47 33.76
CA ALA A 127 21.85 -13.54 32.81
C ALA A 127 21.82 -12.99 31.38
N LEU A 128 20.82 -12.18 31.02
CA LEU A 128 20.75 -11.56 29.70
C LEU A 128 21.96 -10.67 29.42
N GLU A 129 22.32 -9.80 30.36
CA GLU A 129 23.44 -8.85 30.20
C GLU A 129 24.80 -9.56 30.02
N THR A 130 24.98 -10.76 30.59
CA THR A 130 26.29 -11.42 30.68
C THR A 130 26.45 -12.67 29.84
N THR A 131 25.35 -13.24 29.32
CA THR A 131 25.37 -14.54 28.62
C THR A 131 24.82 -14.51 27.20
N LEU A 132 24.30 -13.38 26.73
CA LEU A 132 23.90 -13.25 25.33
C LEU A 132 25.10 -13.44 24.39
N PRO A 133 24.90 -14.05 23.20
CA PRO A 133 25.96 -14.22 22.21
C PRO A 133 26.57 -12.91 21.73
N ALA A 134 27.80 -12.96 21.21
CA ALA A 134 28.42 -11.79 20.59
C ALA A 134 27.55 -11.26 19.42
N GLY A 135 27.37 -9.93 19.38
CA GLY A 135 26.50 -9.26 18.41
C GLY A 135 25.02 -9.22 18.80
N VAL A 136 24.63 -9.84 19.91
CA VAL A 136 23.28 -9.77 20.48
C VAL A 136 23.35 -9.02 21.80
N GLU A 137 22.51 -8.01 21.98
CA GLU A 137 22.54 -7.18 23.19
C GLU A 137 21.15 -6.95 23.78
N LEU A 138 21.11 -6.79 25.11
CA LEU A 138 19.90 -6.40 25.83
C LEU A 138 19.67 -4.90 25.64
N ALA A 139 18.82 -4.52 24.70
CA ALA A 139 18.54 -3.11 24.39
C ALA A 139 17.62 -2.46 25.44
N ARG A 140 16.66 -3.22 25.99
CA ARG A 140 15.70 -2.69 26.98
C ARG A 140 15.34 -3.74 28.03
N PHE A 141 15.26 -3.29 29.29
CA PHE A 141 14.81 -4.10 30.41
C PHE A 141 13.96 -3.26 31.37
N GLU A 142 12.66 -3.51 31.36
CA GLU A 142 11.66 -2.77 32.13
C GLU A 142 10.99 -3.66 33.16
N ARG A 143 10.77 -3.15 34.38
CA ARG A 143 10.07 -3.89 35.42
C ARG A 143 8.57 -3.60 35.32
N GLU A 144 7.77 -4.32 36.09
CA GLU A 144 6.31 -4.19 36.14
C GLU A 144 5.74 -2.76 36.14
N ALA A 145 6.41 -1.78 36.77
CA ALA A 145 5.89 -0.42 36.81
C ALA A 145 6.01 0.28 35.44
N GLU A 146 7.12 0.06 34.74
CA GLU A 146 7.42 0.63 33.43
C GLU A 146 6.77 -0.20 32.31
N ALA A 147 6.78 -1.53 32.44
CA ALA A 147 6.30 -2.49 31.45
C ALA A 147 4.77 -2.65 31.44
N ARG A 148 4.04 -1.92 32.29
CA ARG A 148 2.57 -2.00 32.38
C ARG A 148 1.93 -1.36 31.15
N GLU A 149 1.13 -2.12 30.42
CA GLU A 149 0.49 -1.64 29.20
C GLU A 149 -1.04 -1.60 29.33
N PRO A 150 -1.66 -0.41 29.30
CA PRO A 150 -3.11 -0.27 29.28
C PRO A 150 -3.69 -0.57 27.90
N PHE A 151 -4.88 -1.18 27.87
CA PHE A 151 -5.62 -1.49 26.65
C PHE A 151 -7.13 -1.52 26.89
N SER A 152 -7.90 -1.39 25.80
CA SER A 152 -9.37 -1.46 25.83
C SER A 152 -9.85 -2.79 25.27
N THR A 153 -10.78 -3.44 25.94
CA THR A 153 -11.39 -4.68 25.39
C THR A 153 -12.45 -4.37 24.35
N TRP A 154 -12.44 -5.10 23.23
CA TRP A 154 -13.35 -4.83 22.09
C TRP A 154 -14.84 -4.98 22.44
N MET A 155 -15.20 -5.95 23.31
CA MET A 155 -16.61 -6.24 23.62
C MET A 155 -17.27 -5.26 24.58
N LYS A 156 -16.50 -4.59 25.45
CA LYS A 156 -17.07 -3.83 26.58
C LYS A 156 -16.51 -2.43 26.77
N HIS A 157 -15.52 -2.03 25.96
CA HIS A 157 -14.74 -0.80 26.16
C HIS A 157 -14.20 -0.65 27.61
N GLU A 158 -14.03 -1.77 28.32
CA GLU A 158 -13.44 -1.78 29.64
C GLU A 158 -11.94 -1.50 29.51
N GLN A 159 -11.45 -0.51 30.25
CA GLN A 159 -10.02 -0.24 30.40
C GLN A 159 -9.38 -1.32 31.26
N ARG A 160 -8.42 -2.04 30.68
CA ARG A 160 -7.61 -3.07 31.35
C ARG A 160 -6.14 -2.73 31.17
N ALA A 161 -5.28 -3.47 31.85
CA ALA A 161 -3.85 -3.40 31.61
C ALA A 161 -3.21 -4.76 31.88
N ILE A 162 -2.27 -5.15 31.02
CA ILE A 162 -1.32 -6.19 31.36
C ILE A 162 -0.24 -5.58 32.26
N ALA A 163 0.27 -6.39 33.19
CA ALA A 163 1.33 -6.01 34.12
C ALA A 163 2.35 -7.16 34.16
N PRO A 164 3.19 -7.27 33.12
CA PRO A 164 4.29 -8.24 33.10
C PRO A 164 5.24 -7.96 34.26
N ASP A 165 5.91 -9.00 34.77
CA ASP A 165 6.94 -8.78 35.78
C ASP A 165 8.13 -8.03 35.18
N VAL A 166 8.44 -8.33 33.91
CA VAL A 166 9.45 -7.65 33.09
C VAL A 166 9.00 -7.56 31.62
N PHE A 167 9.37 -6.48 30.94
CA PHE A 167 9.44 -6.43 29.47
C PHE A 167 10.90 -6.35 29.03
N ILE A 168 11.27 -7.09 27.99
CA ILE A 168 12.60 -7.06 27.39
C ILE A 168 12.54 -6.77 25.89
N GLU A 169 13.60 -6.11 25.42
CA GLU A 169 13.95 -5.98 24.02
C GLU A 169 15.40 -6.41 23.86
N ILE A 170 15.63 -7.38 22.99
CA ILE A 170 16.96 -7.86 22.61
C ILE A 170 17.19 -7.46 21.17
N ALA A 171 18.29 -6.75 20.89
CA ALA A 171 18.72 -6.51 19.52
C ALA A 171 19.47 -7.75 19.02
N ASP A 172 18.98 -8.35 17.92
CA ASP A 172 19.66 -9.46 17.26
C ASP A 172 20.91 -8.98 16.47
N GLY A 173 21.66 -9.92 15.89
CA GLY A 173 22.91 -9.63 15.17
C GLY A 173 22.74 -8.73 13.92
N ASP A 174 21.51 -8.63 13.39
CA ASP A 174 21.16 -7.78 12.26
C ASP A 174 20.55 -6.43 12.72
N GLY A 175 20.50 -6.20 14.04
CA GLY A 175 19.93 -5.01 14.66
C GLY A 175 18.40 -5.03 14.75
N GLY A 176 17.76 -6.16 14.42
CA GLY A 176 16.31 -6.32 14.53
C GLY A 176 15.88 -6.58 15.99
N PRO A 177 14.79 -5.97 16.46
CA PRO A 177 14.33 -6.16 17.84
C PRO A 177 13.67 -7.53 18.01
N LEU A 178 13.88 -8.13 19.17
CA LEU A 178 13.22 -9.33 19.68
C LEU A 178 12.54 -8.98 21.00
N LEU A 179 11.21 -9.07 21.03
CA LEU A 179 10.38 -8.51 22.09
C LEU A 179 9.76 -9.60 22.97
N ALA A 180 9.77 -9.41 24.28
CA ALA A 180 9.07 -10.32 25.20
C ALA A 180 8.55 -9.67 26.48
N PHE A 181 7.39 -10.16 26.91
CA PHE A 181 6.88 -10.05 28.27
C PHE A 181 7.31 -11.27 29.08
N ILE A 182 7.85 -11.07 30.28
CA ILE A 182 8.30 -12.14 31.17
C ILE A 182 7.45 -12.18 32.44
N GLU A 183 7.09 -13.40 32.81
CA GLU A 183 6.36 -13.74 34.01
C GLU A 183 7.16 -14.76 34.84
N LEU A 184 7.57 -14.38 36.06
CA LEU A 184 8.38 -15.24 36.94
C LEU A 184 7.56 -15.80 38.10
N ASP A 185 7.38 -17.11 38.09
CA ASP A 185 6.72 -17.84 39.15
C ASP A 185 7.69 -18.68 39.99
N MET A 186 7.99 -18.21 41.20
CA MET A 186 8.81 -18.94 42.17
C MET A 186 8.07 -20.11 42.87
N GLY A 187 7.01 -20.64 42.25
CA GLY A 187 6.19 -21.73 42.77
C GLY A 187 5.14 -21.32 43.80
N THR A 188 4.94 -20.02 43.98
CA THR A 188 4.01 -19.45 44.98
C THR A 188 2.67 -19.03 44.36
N MET A 189 2.57 -18.98 43.02
CA MET A 189 1.36 -18.57 42.35
C MET A 189 0.28 -19.66 42.42
N SER A 190 -0.94 -19.28 42.81
CA SER A 190 -2.09 -20.19 42.80
C SER A 190 -2.57 -20.46 41.38
N HIS A 191 -3.21 -21.61 41.16
CA HIS A 191 -3.75 -21.97 39.84
C HIS A 191 -4.79 -20.96 39.33
N ARG A 192 -5.57 -20.35 40.23
CA ARG A 192 -6.52 -19.27 39.90
C ARG A 192 -5.80 -18.03 39.35
N ARG A 193 -4.72 -17.60 40.00
CA ARG A 193 -3.94 -16.42 39.57
C ARG A 193 -3.24 -16.66 38.23
N LEU A 194 -2.76 -17.89 38.03
CA LEU A 194 -2.18 -18.32 36.75
C LEU A 194 -3.18 -18.20 35.60
N LYS A 195 -4.40 -18.75 35.77
CA LYS A 195 -5.48 -18.59 34.79
C LYS A 195 -5.88 -17.13 34.54
N GLN A 196 -5.90 -16.31 35.58
CA GLN A 196 -6.19 -14.88 35.43
C GLN A 196 -5.11 -14.14 34.62
N LYS A 197 -3.82 -14.45 34.82
CA LYS A 197 -2.74 -13.90 33.98
C LYS A 197 -2.92 -14.37 32.54
N ALA A 198 -3.15 -15.66 32.32
CA ALA A 198 -3.35 -16.20 30.98
C ALA A 198 -4.50 -15.53 30.23
N ALA A 199 -5.67 -15.42 30.87
CA ALA A 199 -6.82 -14.73 30.30
C ALA A 199 -6.52 -13.25 29.99
N GLY A 200 -5.78 -12.55 30.85
CA GLY A 200 -5.42 -11.14 30.64
C GLY A 200 -4.53 -10.92 29.40
N TYR A 201 -3.50 -11.76 29.21
CA TYR A 201 -2.67 -11.69 28.00
C TYR A 201 -3.42 -12.14 26.75
N ALA A 202 -4.29 -13.15 26.86
CA ALA A 202 -5.11 -13.58 25.74
C ALA A 202 -6.09 -12.48 25.28
N GLU A 203 -6.72 -11.75 26.21
CA GLU A 203 -7.54 -10.59 25.88
C GLU A 203 -6.72 -9.46 25.24
N TYR A 204 -5.51 -9.19 25.74
CA TYR A 204 -4.60 -8.20 25.17
C TYR A 204 -4.23 -8.54 23.71
N ALA A 205 -3.87 -9.80 23.45
CA ALA A 205 -3.54 -10.29 22.12
C ALA A 205 -4.74 -10.24 21.16
N LYS A 206 -5.93 -10.70 21.60
CA LYS A 206 -7.16 -10.68 20.79
C LYS A 206 -7.69 -9.28 20.50
N ALA A 207 -7.34 -8.30 21.34
CA ALA A 207 -7.66 -6.90 21.12
C ALA A 207 -6.64 -6.20 20.20
N ASP A 208 -5.62 -6.91 19.70
CA ASP A 208 -4.50 -6.36 18.94
C ASP A 208 -3.83 -5.15 19.63
N ALA A 209 -3.88 -5.12 20.97
CA ALA A 209 -3.49 -3.95 21.78
C ALA A 209 -1.99 -3.62 21.70
N TRP A 210 -1.17 -4.56 21.24
CA TRP A 210 0.25 -4.40 21.02
C TRP A 210 0.56 -3.52 19.80
N ARG A 211 -0.33 -3.44 18.79
CA ARG A 211 -0.06 -2.74 17.52
C ARG A 211 0.20 -1.25 17.67
N GLU A 212 -0.27 -0.64 18.75
CA GLU A 212 -0.01 0.77 19.05
C GLU A 212 1.41 1.03 19.54
N ARG A 213 2.14 -0.02 19.97
CA ARG A 213 3.42 0.10 20.68
C ARG A 213 4.55 -0.71 20.03
N HIS A 214 4.22 -1.82 19.39
CA HIS A 214 5.17 -2.82 18.91
C HIS A 214 4.86 -3.17 17.46
N ASP A 215 5.91 -3.38 16.65
CA ASP A 215 5.78 -3.76 15.23
C ASP A 215 5.19 -5.16 15.06
N PHE A 216 5.42 -6.04 16.04
CA PHE A 216 4.87 -7.38 16.14
C PHE A 216 4.51 -7.70 17.59
N CYS A 217 3.70 -8.73 17.81
CA CYS A 217 3.25 -9.10 19.15
C CYS A 217 4.44 -9.64 19.98
N PRO A 218 4.80 -9.03 21.12
CA PRO A 218 5.87 -9.55 21.98
C PRO A 218 5.55 -10.96 22.48
N ALA A 219 6.56 -11.84 22.55
CA ALA A 219 6.38 -13.18 23.08
C ALA A 219 6.01 -13.13 24.57
N LEU A 220 5.20 -14.08 25.04
CA LEU A 220 4.95 -14.28 26.47
C LEU A 220 5.82 -15.39 27.02
N LEU A 221 6.80 -15.04 27.85
CA LEU A 221 7.75 -15.93 28.48
C LEU A 221 7.37 -16.24 29.93
N PHE A 222 6.88 -17.45 30.19
CA PHE A 222 6.53 -17.89 31.55
C PHE A 222 7.62 -18.77 32.16
N VAL A 223 8.31 -18.25 33.17
CA VAL A 223 9.39 -18.96 33.87
C VAL A 223 8.87 -19.46 35.22
N THR A 224 8.93 -20.77 35.46
CA THR A 224 8.45 -21.38 36.70
C THR A 224 9.42 -22.42 37.25
N THR A 225 9.07 -23.05 38.36
CA THR A 225 9.96 -23.94 39.12
C THR A 225 9.96 -25.39 38.67
N THR A 226 8.96 -25.81 37.88
CA THR A 226 8.83 -27.17 37.39
C THR A 226 8.20 -27.20 36.00
N GLU A 227 8.63 -28.15 35.18
CA GLU A 227 8.08 -28.35 33.84
C GLU A 227 6.56 -28.59 33.86
N LYS A 228 6.05 -29.32 34.86
CA LYS A 228 4.60 -29.54 35.06
C LYS A 228 3.82 -28.22 35.16
N ARG A 229 4.39 -27.20 35.82
CA ARG A 229 3.75 -25.88 35.91
C ARG A 229 3.87 -25.11 34.59
N ALA A 230 5.00 -25.24 33.89
CA ALA A 230 5.22 -24.63 32.58
C ALA A 230 4.18 -25.13 31.57
N ARG A 231 4.04 -26.45 31.44
CA ARG A 231 3.03 -27.09 30.57
C ARG A 231 1.60 -26.73 30.96
N ALA A 232 1.31 -26.63 32.27
CA ALA A 232 -0.01 -26.20 32.74
C ALA A 232 -0.33 -24.74 32.36
N PHE A 233 0.68 -23.87 32.28
CA PHE A 233 0.52 -22.50 31.79
C PHE A 233 0.26 -22.47 30.29
N LEU A 234 1.04 -23.22 29.51
CA LEU A 234 0.87 -23.33 28.07
C LEU A 234 -0.54 -23.84 27.71
N ALA A 235 -1.01 -24.89 28.40
CA ALA A 235 -2.37 -25.40 28.21
C ALA A 235 -3.47 -24.40 28.61
N ALA A 236 -3.21 -23.54 29.60
CA ALA A 236 -4.13 -22.46 29.95
C ALA A 236 -4.14 -21.38 28.85
N MET A 237 -2.97 -20.98 28.34
CA MET A 237 -2.85 -20.01 27.27
C MET A 237 -3.50 -20.49 25.98
N GLU A 238 -3.25 -21.74 25.55
CA GLU A 238 -3.86 -22.32 24.36
C GLU A 238 -5.40 -22.29 24.45
N LYS A 239 -5.94 -22.67 25.61
CA LYS A 239 -7.39 -22.63 25.85
C LYS A 239 -7.96 -21.20 25.75
N GLU A 240 -7.24 -20.21 26.24
CA GLU A 240 -7.71 -18.82 26.24
C GLU A 240 -7.51 -18.15 24.87
N LEU A 241 -6.41 -18.41 24.15
CA LEU A 241 -6.09 -17.80 22.87
C LEU A 241 -6.94 -18.34 21.72
N GLY A 242 -7.19 -19.65 21.68
CA GLY A 242 -7.72 -20.31 20.48
C GLY A 242 -6.65 -20.44 19.38
N ARG A 243 -7.05 -20.94 18.19
CA ARG A 243 -6.10 -21.28 17.11
C ARG A 243 -5.55 -20.07 16.33
N ASP A 244 -6.23 -18.93 16.35
CA ASP A 244 -5.95 -17.81 15.45
C ASP A 244 -5.15 -16.66 16.09
N ALA A 245 -4.63 -16.84 17.32
CA ALA A 245 -3.96 -15.76 18.02
C ALA A 245 -2.46 -15.68 17.70
N LEU A 246 -1.98 -14.45 17.46
CA LEU A 246 -0.58 -14.16 17.12
C LEU A 246 0.38 -14.18 18.32
N LEU A 247 -0.13 -14.32 19.56
CA LEU A 247 0.71 -14.32 20.76
C LEU A 247 1.40 -15.68 20.94
N LEU A 248 2.69 -15.75 20.61
CA LEU A 248 3.50 -16.91 20.96
C LEU A 248 3.72 -16.96 22.48
N THR A 249 3.30 -18.06 23.10
CA THR A 249 3.58 -18.33 24.51
C THR A 249 4.67 -19.38 24.63
N CYS A 250 5.72 -19.03 25.37
CA CYS A 250 6.81 -19.93 25.72
C CYS A 250 6.83 -20.15 27.23
N ALA A 251 7.21 -21.34 27.69
CA ALA A 251 7.36 -21.59 29.12
C ALA A 251 8.59 -22.42 29.45
N SER A 252 9.19 -22.17 30.62
CA SER A 252 10.41 -22.86 31.05
C SER A 252 10.40 -23.14 32.55
N ASP A 253 11.12 -24.19 32.98
CA ASP A 253 11.28 -24.58 34.39
C ASP A 253 12.54 -24.00 35.06
N LEU A 254 13.15 -23.01 34.42
CA LEU A 254 14.42 -22.39 34.82
C LEU A 254 14.33 -21.43 36.02
N ALA A 255 13.20 -21.27 36.71
CA ALA A 255 13.08 -20.32 37.83
C ALA A 255 14.08 -20.60 38.98
N ARG A 256 14.62 -21.82 39.07
CA ARG A 256 15.65 -22.19 40.04
C ARG A 256 17.09 -22.09 39.50
N ARG A 257 17.25 -21.84 38.20
CA ARG A 257 18.52 -21.81 37.45
C ARG A 257 18.52 -20.66 36.43
N LEU A 258 18.11 -19.47 36.88
CA LEU A 258 17.90 -18.31 36.00
C LEU A 258 19.17 -17.84 35.28
N GLY A 259 20.37 -18.17 35.77
CA GLY A 259 21.61 -17.91 35.05
C GLY A 259 21.71 -18.59 33.67
N GLY A 260 20.94 -19.66 33.44
CA GLY A 260 20.85 -20.35 32.14
C GLY A 260 19.67 -19.90 31.27
N ILE A 261 18.94 -18.84 31.66
CA ILE A 261 17.69 -18.45 30.98
C ILE A 261 17.86 -18.12 29.49
N ALA A 262 19.01 -17.55 29.12
CA ALA A 262 19.31 -17.19 27.74
C ALA A 262 19.80 -18.38 26.90
N THR A 263 20.59 -19.27 27.50
CA THR A 263 21.42 -20.24 26.77
C THR A 263 20.97 -21.69 26.90
N GLU A 264 20.17 -22.05 27.92
CA GLU A 264 19.68 -23.42 28.06
C GLU A 264 18.49 -23.67 27.10
N GLU A 265 18.55 -24.77 26.34
CA GLU A 265 17.46 -25.29 25.52
C GLU A 265 16.35 -25.88 26.40
N ARG A 266 15.56 -25.01 27.01
CA ARG A 266 14.53 -25.35 28.02
C ARG A 266 13.25 -24.56 27.83
N TRP A 267 13.12 -23.81 26.74
CA TRP A 267 11.90 -23.11 26.40
C TRP A 267 10.98 -24.02 25.60
N LEU A 268 9.81 -24.31 26.15
CA LEU A 268 8.74 -25.03 25.49
C LEU A 268 7.87 -24.04 24.71
N LEU A 269 7.68 -24.31 23.42
CA LEU A 269 6.86 -23.53 22.51
C LEU A 269 5.47 -24.17 22.38
N GLY A 270 4.43 -23.50 22.88
CA GLY A 270 3.08 -24.06 22.86
C GLY A 270 2.95 -25.40 23.62
N THR A 271 1.81 -26.09 23.47
CA THR A 271 1.54 -27.38 24.12
C THR A 271 2.06 -28.59 23.34
N GLU A 272 2.19 -28.44 22.02
CA GLU A 272 2.63 -29.49 21.09
C GLU A 272 4.14 -29.52 20.83
N GLY A 273 4.90 -28.52 21.31
CA GLY A 273 6.35 -28.47 21.13
C GLY A 273 7.05 -29.65 21.82
N GLU A 274 7.58 -30.57 21.02
CA GLU A 274 8.41 -31.69 21.49
C GLU A 274 9.86 -31.26 21.76
N ASP A 275 10.37 -30.31 20.97
CA ASP A 275 11.74 -29.81 21.08
C ASP A 275 11.81 -28.51 21.88
N ALA A 276 12.63 -28.53 22.93
CA ALA A 276 12.94 -27.34 23.70
C ALA A 276 13.97 -26.48 22.94
N VAL A 277 13.76 -25.17 22.91
CA VAL A 277 14.66 -24.20 22.27
C VAL A 277 15.34 -23.33 23.31
N ASP A 278 16.40 -22.61 22.91
CA ASP A 278 16.96 -21.52 23.72
C ASP A 278 16.07 -20.26 23.64
N LEU A 279 16.43 -19.22 24.40
CA LEU A 279 15.64 -17.99 24.44
C LEU A 279 15.53 -17.32 23.06
N LEU A 280 16.64 -17.23 22.33
CA LEU A 280 16.67 -16.52 21.05
C LEU A 280 15.86 -17.24 19.98
N GLY A 281 15.89 -18.57 19.95
CA GLY A 281 15.02 -19.39 19.12
C GLY A 281 13.55 -19.13 19.41
N ALA A 282 13.17 -19.06 20.69
CA ALA A 282 11.80 -18.75 21.08
C ALA A 282 11.36 -17.34 20.64
N LEU A 283 12.22 -16.33 20.79
CA LEU A 283 11.89 -14.96 20.38
C LEU A 283 11.84 -14.79 18.85
N ARG A 284 12.74 -15.45 18.11
CA ARG A 284 12.72 -15.46 16.64
C ARG A 284 11.44 -16.11 16.11
N GLU A 285 10.99 -17.20 16.74
CA GLU A 285 9.72 -17.83 16.39
C GLU A 285 8.52 -16.88 16.59
N ALA A 286 8.55 -16.03 17.62
CA ALA A 286 7.50 -15.03 17.85
C ALA A 286 7.49 -13.94 16.77
N ARG A 287 8.67 -13.56 16.27
CA ARG A 287 8.83 -12.54 15.22
C ARG A 287 8.59 -13.08 13.82
N ARG A 288 8.77 -14.39 13.57
CA ARG A 288 8.71 -15.02 12.24
C ARG A 288 7.50 -14.57 11.40
N PRO A 289 6.24 -14.54 11.90
CA PRO A 289 5.10 -14.12 11.08
C PRO A 289 5.22 -12.68 10.55
N TRP A 290 5.89 -11.80 11.30
CA TRP A 290 6.15 -10.42 10.87
C TRP A 290 7.26 -10.35 9.82
N ASP A 291 8.34 -11.14 9.98
CA ASP A 291 9.42 -11.21 8.98
C ASP A 291 8.88 -11.78 7.64
N GLU A 292 8.04 -12.82 7.69
CA GLU A 292 7.38 -13.41 6.50
C GLU A 292 6.46 -12.39 5.79
N GLU A 293 5.65 -11.65 6.55
CA GLU A 293 4.80 -10.59 6.00
C GLU A 293 5.63 -9.47 5.35
N ARG A 294 6.73 -9.08 6.01
CA ARG A 294 7.67 -8.08 5.51
C ARG A 294 8.33 -8.50 4.21
N GLU A 295 8.70 -9.77 4.09
CA GLU A 295 9.28 -10.36 2.89
C GLU A 295 8.25 -10.44 1.75
N ARG A 296 7.00 -10.83 2.05
CA ARG A 296 5.91 -10.83 1.06
C ARG A 296 5.65 -9.45 0.49
N ILE A 297 5.50 -8.44 1.35
CA ILE A 297 5.31 -7.04 0.91
C ILE A 297 6.51 -6.56 0.09
N ALA A 298 7.73 -6.92 0.46
CA ALA A 298 8.92 -6.55 -0.29
C ALA A 298 8.94 -7.20 -1.69
N THR A 299 8.55 -8.47 -1.78
CA THR A 299 8.44 -9.21 -3.04
C THR A 299 7.36 -8.62 -3.93
N GLU A 300 6.15 -8.36 -3.40
CA GLU A 300 5.06 -7.71 -4.14
C GLU A 300 5.49 -6.33 -4.68
N ARG A 301 6.19 -5.53 -3.87
CA ARG A 301 6.74 -4.24 -4.32
C ARG A 301 7.77 -4.41 -5.43
N GLN A 302 8.66 -5.40 -5.32
CA GLN A 302 9.67 -5.67 -6.34
C GLN A 302 9.03 -6.14 -7.66
N GLU A 303 7.99 -6.97 -7.60
CA GLU A 303 7.21 -7.39 -8.76
C GLU A 303 6.48 -6.20 -9.40
N ASP A 304 5.83 -5.37 -8.60
CA ASP A 304 5.19 -4.15 -9.07
C ASP A 304 6.19 -3.19 -9.73
N ASP A 305 7.37 -2.98 -9.12
CA ASP A 305 8.40 -2.11 -9.67
C ASP A 305 9.01 -2.68 -10.97
N ALA A 306 9.19 -4.01 -11.04
CA ALA A 306 9.61 -4.69 -12.25
C ALA A 306 8.57 -4.55 -13.38
N GLU A 307 7.28 -4.68 -13.07
CA GLU A 307 6.21 -4.48 -14.05
C GLU A 307 6.09 -3.00 -14.46
N ARG A 308 6.26 -2.04 -13.54
CA ARG A 308 6.34 -0.61 -13.89
C ARG A 308 7.47 -0.34 -14.87
N GLU A 309 8.66 -0.88 -14.62
CA GLU A 309 9.81 -0.72 -15.50
C GLU A 309 9.59 -1.42 -16.85
N ARG A 310 9.01 -2.61 -16.85
CA ARG A 310 8.62 -3.31 -18.08
C ARG A 310 7.62 -2.50 -18.89
N LEU A 311 6.58 -1.94 -18.28
CA LEU A 311 5.58 -1.10 -18.98
C LEU A 311 6.19 0.20 -19.51
N ARG A 312 7.25 0.72 -18.89
CA ARG A 312 7.97 1.92 -19.40
C ARG A 312 8.91 1.60 -20.55
N SER A 313 9.53 0.42 -20.53
CA SER A 313 10.60 0.04 -21.46
C SER A 313 10.14 -0.82 -22.65
N ASP A 314 9.01 -1.51 -22.54
CA ASP A 314 8.42 -2.38 -23.57
C ASP A 314 7.09 -1.81 -24.11
N PRO A 315 7.10 -1.17 -25.29
CA PRO A 315 5.91 -0.64 -25.95
C PRO A 315 4.83 -1.68 -26.24
N ALA A 316 5.19 -2.92 -26.53
CA ALA A 316 4.20 -3.96 -26.80
C ALA A 316 3.46 -4.35 -25.52
N ALA A 317 4.19 -4.48 -24.40
CA ALA A 317 3.60 -4.68 -23.08
C ALA A 317 2.69 -3.51 -22.70
N LEU A 318 3.15 -2.26 -22.90
CA LEU A 318 2.34 -1.07 -22.61
C LEU A 318 1.06 -1.01 -23.45
N ARG A 319 1.14 -1.26 -24.76
CA ARG A 319 -0.04 -1.33 -25.63
C ARG A 319 -1.03 -2.38 -25.12
N SER A 320 -0.56 -3.59 -24.83
CA SER A 320 -1.41 -4.67 -24.31
C SER A 320 -2.07 -4.29 -22.98
N HIS A 321 -1.31 -3.66 -22.09
CA HIS A 321 -1.80 -3.20 -20.79
C HIS A 321 -2.91 -2.15 -20.95
N LEU A 322 -2.66 -1.08 -21.73
CA LEU A 322 -3.63 -0.02 -22.02
C LEU A 322 -4.89 -0.54 -22.70
N ARG A 323 -4.76 -1.50 -23.64
CA ARG A 323 -5.92 -2.15 -24.30
C ARG A 323 -6.83 -2.87 -23.32
N SER A 324 -6.27 -3.59 -22.35
CA SER A 324 -7.07 -4.34 -21.37
C SER A 324 -7.87 -3.40 -20.45
N TRP A 325 -7.32 -2.20 -20.20
CA TRP A 325 -7.90 -1.19 -19.31
C TRP A 325 -8.79 -0.16 -19.96
N ARG A 326 -8.70 0.09 -21.28
CA ARG A 326 -9.64 0.99 -21.99
C ARG A 326 -11.11 0.60 -21.80
N ARG A 327 -11.38 -0.67 -21.45
CA ARG A 327 -12.73 -1.17 -21.08
C ARG A 327 -13.22 -0.69 -19.71
N ARG A 328 -12.38 -0.02 -18.91
CA ARG A 328 -12.58 0.30 -17.48
C ARG A 328 -12.24 1.77 -17.13
N GLU A 329 -12.55 2.73 -18.01
CA GLU A 329 -12.55 4.19 -17.72
C GLU A 329 -11.25 4.99 -17.94
N TRP A 330 -10.19 4.43 -18.54
CA TRP A 330 -9.05 5.27 -18.95
C TRP A 330 -9.38 6.08 -20.22
N SER A 331 -9.29 7.40 -20.14
CA SER A 331 -9.41 8.31 -21.29
C SER A 331 -8.07 8.99 -21.61
N VAL A 332 -7.79 9.12 -22.91
CA VAL A 332 -6.64 9.84 -23.47
C VAL A 332 -6.88 11.34 -23.59
N ASP A 333 -8.06 11.84 -23.22
CA ASP A 333 -8.46 13.26 -23.40
C ASP A 333 -7.48 14.24 -22.75
N GLY A 334 -6.81 13.85 -21.67
CA GLY A 334 -5.80 14.67 -20.99
C GLY A 334 -4.53 14.95 -21.81
N LEU A 335 -4.32 14.25 -22.93
CA LEU A 335 -3.17 14.43 -23.83
C LEU A 335 -3.48 15.39 -25.00
N GLY A 336 -4.73 15.84 -25.12
CA GLY A 336 -5.21 16.65 -26.24
C GLY A 336 -5.57 15.82 -27.47
N GLU A 337 -6.53 16.31 -28.28
CA GLU A 337 -7.11 15.59 -29.42
C GLU A 337 -6.05 15.13 -30.45
N GLY A 338 -5.03 15.96 -30.67
CA GLY A 338 -3.93 15.66 -31.61
C GLY A 338 -3.06 14.45 -31.21
N VAL A 339 -3.11 14.02 -29.95
CA VAL A 339 -2.39 12.85 -29.42
C VAL A 339 -3.34 11.69 -29.13
N ALA A 340 -4.51 12.02 -28.57
CA ALA A 340 -5.54 11.06 -28.20
C ALA A 340 -5.92 10.16 -29.37
N ARG A 341 -6.28 10.75 -30.51
CA ARG A 341 -6.80 10.01 -31.65
C ARG A 341 -5.79 9.06 -32.30
N PRO A 342 -4.54 9.48 -32.62
CA PRO A 342 -3.52 8.55 -33.09
C PRO A 342 -3.23 7.40 -32.12
N LEU A 343 -3.24 7.68 -30.80
CA LEU A 343 -3.05 6.64 -29.79
C LEU A 343 -4.20 5.64 -29.77
N GLU A 344 -5.46 6.09 -29.87
CA GLU A 344 -6.60 5.17 -29.97
C GLU A 344 -6.46 4.19 -31.14
N ILE A 345 -6.11 4.70 -32.32
CA ILE A 345 -5.89 3.87 -33.51
C ILE A 345 -4.76 2.86 -33.26
N THR A 346 -3.66 3.29 -32.65
CA THR A 346 -2.50 2.44 -32.30
C THR A 346 -2.88 1.34 -31.31
N LEU A 347 -3.70 1.66 -30.31
CA LEU A 347 -4.15 0.71 -29.31
C LEU A 347 -5.14 -0.30 -29.89
N GLU A 348 -5.92 0.04 -30.90
CA GLU A 348 -6.83 -0.91 -31.56
C GLU A 348 -6.12 -1.85 -32.54
N GLY A 349 -4.90 -1.54 -32.96
CA GLY A 349 -4.11 -2.36 -33.87
C GLY A 349 -3.68 -3.71 -33.25
N ASP A 350 -3.87 -4.79 -34.02
CA ASP A 350 -3.43 -6.15 -33.67
C ASP A 350 -2.06 -6.53 -34.27
N GLY A 351 -1.53 -5.70 -35.18
CA GLY A 351 -0.26 -5.93 -35.86
C GLY A 351 0.99 -5.62 -35.02
N PRO A 352 2.19 -5.99 -35.52
CA PRO A 352 3.45 -5.54 -34.91
C PRO A 352 3.51 -4.00 -34.92
N LEU A 353 4.12 -3.43 -33.88
CA LEU A 353 4.25 -1.99 -33.75
C LEU A 353 5.16 -1.44 -34.85
N ALA A 354 4.65 -0.46 -35.60
CA ALA A 354 5.48 0.36 -36.46
C ALA A 354 6.43 1.22 -35.62
N GLU A 355 7.53 1.65 -36.22
CA GLU A 355 8.56 2.42 -35.52
C GLU A 355 8.03 3.75 -34.91
N ALA A 356 7.07 4.42 -35.57
CA ALA A 356 6.42 5.60 -35.01
C ALA A 356 5.55 5.27 -33.78
N GLU A 357 4.79 4.17 -33.83
CA GLU A 357 3.98 3.67 -32.72
C GLU A 357 4.85 3.27 -31.53
N HIS A 358 5.96 2.58 -31.80
CA HIS A 358 6.95 2.19 -30.80
C HIS A 358 7.51 3.41 -30.06
N ARG A 359 7.95 4.44 -30.79
CA ARG A 359 8.47 5.67 -30.16
C ARG A 359 7.42 6.43 -29.36
N ALA A 360 6.19 6.52 -29.86
CA ALA A 360 5.11 7.21 -29.16
C ALA A 360 4.69 6.48 -27.88
N LEU A 361 4.67 5.14 -27.88
CA LEU A 361 4.40 4.36 -26.68
C LEU A 361 5.54 4.44 -25.67
N LEU A 362 6.80 4.48 -26.09
CA LEU A 362 7.93 4.80 -25.18
C LEU A 362 7.78 6.19 -24.56
N ALA A 363 7.43 7.20 -25.36
CA ALA A 363 7.17 8.55 -24.88
C ALA A 363 6.01 8.58 -23.87
N LEU A 364 4.93 7.85 -24.15
CA LEU A 364 3.80 7.71 -23.24
C LEU A 364 4.20 7.01 -21.93
N GLY A 365 4.98 5.93 -22.02
CA GLY A 365 5.56 5.23 -20.87
C GLY A 365 6.37 6.15 -19.97
N ALA A 366 7.21 7.02 -20.55
CA ALA A 366 8.01 8.00 -19.84
C ALA A 366 7.20 9.14 -19.19
N ILE A 367 5.98 9.41 -19.68
CA ILE A 367 5.07 10.41 -19.11
C ILE A 367 4.30 9.85 -17.91
N PHE A 368 4.07 8.54 -17.82
CA PHE A 368 3.39 7.96 -16.66
C PHE A 368 4.20 8.12 -15.36
N ALA A 369 3.61 8.79 -14.38
CA ALA A 369 4.07 8.73 -12.99
C ALA A 369 3.91 7.31 -12.43
N ASP A 370 2.78 6.65 -12.74
CA ASP A 370 2.57 5.24 -12.43
C ASP A 370 1.77 4.56 -13.55
N PRO A 371 2.40 3.74 -14.40
CA PRO A 371 1.73 3.05 -15.49
C PRO A 371 0.75 1.96 -14.99
N LEU A 372 0.95 1.39 -13.80
CA LEU A 372 0.03 0.39 -13.24
C LEU A 372 -1.32 1.00 -12.84
N HIS A 373 -1.32 2.28 -12.50
CA HIS A 373 -2.51 3.03 -12.07
C HIS A 373 -2.91 4.15 -13.05
N PHE A 374 -2.33 4.17 -14.26
CA PHE A 374 -2.59 5.14 -15.33
C PHE A 374 -2.47 6.61 -14.90
N ARG A 375 -1.59 6.90 -13.93
CA ARG A 375 -1.38 8.28 -13.47
C ARG A 375 -0.33 8.92 -14.35
N LEU A 376 -0.73 9.90 -15.16
CA LEU A 376 0.20 10.77 -15.87
C LEU A 376 0.97 11.62 -14.86
N ALA A 377 2.24 11.88 -15.13
CA ALA A 377 3.02 12.81 -14.34
C ALA A 377 2.45 14.23 -14.50
N GLU A 378 2.43 14.98 -13.40
CA GLU A 378 2.07 16.41 -13.38
C GLU A 378 3.21 17.26 -13.96
N ARG A 379 3.57 17.00 -15.22
CA ARG A 379 4.58 17.75 -15.98
C ARG A 379 4.16 17.90 -17.43
N GLU A 380 4.66 18.94 -18.07
CA GLU A 380 4.54 19.07 -19.51
C GLU A 380 5.38 17.99 -20.23
N PRO A 381 4.89 17.45 -21.37
CA PRO A 381 5.69 16.61 -22.24
C PRO A 381 6.91 17.38 -22.77
N THR A 382 8.04 16.69 -22.83
CA THR A 382 9.28 17.21 -23.41
C THR A 382 9.15 17.36 -24.93
N VAL A 383 10.00 18.19 -25.55
CA VAL A 383 10.04 18.36 -27.02
C VAL A 383 10.20 17.03 -27.75
N ARG A 384 10.98 16.09 -27.19
CA ARG A 384 11.16 14.75 -27.76
C ARG A 384 9.88 13.93 -27.72
N GLU A 385 9.14 14.00 -26.61
CA GLU A 385 7.85 13.30 -26.44
C GLU A 385 6.79 13.90 -27.39
N CYS A 386 6.68 15.24 -27.45
CA CYS A 386 5.79 15.92 -28.40
C CYS A 386 6.08 15.53 -29.85
N ARG A 387 7.36 15.45 -30.22
CA ARG A 387 7.77 15.00 -31.57
C ARG A 387 7.38 13.55 -31.84
N ALA A 388 7.53 12.66 -30.86
CA ALA A 388 7.11 11.26 -31.02
C ALA A 388 5.60 11.14 -31.27
N PHE A 389 4.78 11.96 -30.61
CA PHE A 389 3.34 12.00 -30.86
C PHE A 389 2.98 12.61 -32.23
N ALA A 390 3.69 13.66 -32.66
CA ALA A 390 3.50 14.22 -34.00
C ALA A 390 3.85 13.21 -35.10
N ASP A 391 4.99 12.51 -34.97
CA ASP A 391 5.40 11.43 -35.88
C ASP A 391 4.34 10.31 -35.95
N LEU A 392 3.69 10.00 -34.82
CA LEU A 392 2.61 9.03 -34.77
C LEU A 392 1.37 9.52 -35.54
N ALA A 393 0.96 10.77 -35.33
CA ALA A 393 -0.17 11.35 -36.05
C ALA A 393 0.07 11.33 -37.57
N ASP A 394 1.27 11.69 -38.02
CA ASP A 394 1.65 11.65 -39.43
C ASP A 394 1.66 10.20 -39.99
N HIS A 395 2.15 9.24 -39.19
CA HIS A 395 2.12 7.83 -39.55
C HIS A 395 0.69 7.32 -39.75
N CYS A 396 -0.21 7.58 -38.80
CA CYS A 396 -1.62 7.22 -38.88
C CYS A 396 -2.30 7.88 -40.07
N ARG A 397 -2.03 9.17 -40.32
CA ARG A 397 -2.57 9.92 -41.47
C ARG A 397 -2.17 9.27 -42.78
N ALA A 398 -0.88 8.98 -42.95
CA ALA A 398 -0.37 8.35 -44.16
C ALA A 398 -0.95 6.93 -44.36
N ALA A 399 -1.15 6.17 -43.28
CA ALA A 399 -1.78 4.85 -43.33
C ALA A 399 -3.26 4.92 -43.77
N GLN A 400 -4.03 5.87 -43.21
CA GLN A 400 -5.42 6.07 -43.59
C GLN A 400 -5.55 6.56 -45.04
N LEU A 401 -4.71 7.51 -45.49
CA LEU A 401 -4.71 7.95 -46.90
C LEU A 401 -4.37 6.82 -47.87
N ARG A 402 -3.40 5.95 -47.54
CA ARG A 402 -3.11 4.75 -48.34
C ARG A 402 -4.32 3.82 -48.42
N LYS A 403 -5.01 3.61 -47.30
CA LYS A 403 -6.24 2.79 -47.26
C LYS A 403 -7.34 3.40 -48.14
N VAL A 404 -7.58 4.71 -48.04
CA VAL A 404 -8.56 5.42 -48.88
C VAL A 404 -8.21 5.28 -50.36
N ALA A 405 -6.93 5.46 -50.72
CA ALA A 405 -6.47 5.31 -52.10
C ALA A 405 -6.63 3.87 -52.63
N ASP A 406 -6.32 2.85 -51.82
CA ASP A 406 -6.54 1.44 -52.18
C ASP A 406 -8.04 1.14 -52.41
N LEU A 407 -8.90 1.61 -51.50
CA LEU A 407 -10.34 1.46 -51.64
C LEU A 407 -10.88 2.19 -52.88
N ALA A 408 -10.40 3.39 -53.17
CA ALA A 408 -10.76 4.14 -54.36
C ALA A 408 -10.32 3.43 -55.65
N LEU A 409 -9.15 2.78 -55.65
CA LEU A 409 -8.69 1.98 -56.78
C LEU A 409 -9.55 0.73 -56.99
N ARG A 410 -9.98 0.08 -55.89
CA ARG A 410 -10.76 -1.16 -55.92
C ARG A 410 -12.22 -0.96 -56.29
N PHE A 411 -12.87 0.02 -55.66
CA PHE A 411 -14.32 0.22 -55.77
C PHE A 411 -14.69 1.40 -56.66
N GLY A 412 -13.76 2.31 -56.94
CA GLY A 412 -14.01 3.63 -57.53
C GLY A 412 -14.14 4.71 -56.46
N GLU A 413 -13.82 5.95 -56.82
CA GLU A 413 -13.93 7.11 -55.90
C GLU A 413 -15.40 7.51 -55.73
N GLY A 414 -15.92 7.37 -54.51
CA GLY A 414 -17.28 7.76 -54.13
C GLY A 414 -17.29 8.83 -53.03
N PRO A 415 -18.48 9.39 -52.71
CA PRO A 415 -18.61 10.46 -51.73
C PRO A 415 -17.97 10.21 -50.36
N GLU A 416 -18.16 9.05 -49.77
CA GLU A 416 -17.62 8.69 -48.45
C GLU A 416 -16.08 8.60 -48.49
N LEU A 417 -15.51 8.11 -49.60
CA LEU A 417 -14.04 8.10 -49.78
C LEU A 417 -13.48 9.51 -50.01
N ARG A 418 -14.19 10.37 -50.76
CA ARG A 418 -13.80 11.79 -50.92
C ARG A 418 -13.86 12.53 -49.59
N GLU A 419 -14.94 12.34 -48.83
CA GLU A 419 -15.10 12.97 -47.53
C GLU A 419 -14.03 12.50 -46.55
N ALA A 420 -13.80 11.18 -46.47
CA ALA A 420 -12.70 10.62 -45.68
C ALA A 420 -11.36 11.23 -46.07
N ARG A 421 -11.06 11.35 -47.38
CA ARG A 421 -9.83 11.98 -47.86
C ARG A 421 -9.72 13.44 -47.42
N ARG A 422 -10.78 14.24 -47.63
CA ARG A 422 -10.84 15.66 -47.22
C ARG A 422 -10.59 15.81 -45.72
N GLN A 423 -11.25 14.98 -44.92
CA GLN A 423 -11.10 14.97 -43.47
C GLN A 423 -9.64 14.68 -43.05
N ILE A 424 -9.03 13.64 -43.63
CA ILE A 424 -7.66 13.24 -43.31
C ILE A 424 -6.65 14.31 -43.77
N GLU A 425 -6.86 14.93 -44.94
CA GLU A 425 -6.05 16.04 -45.46
C GLU A 425 -6.17 17.31 -44.61
N ALA A 426 -7.35 17.55 -44.01
CA ALA A 426 -7.58 18.58 -43.00
C ALA A 426 -6.95 18.25 -41.63
N SER A 427 -6.14 17.19 -41.54
CA SER A 427 -5.49 16.69 -40.32
C SER A 427 -6.41 16.07 -39.28
N GLU A 428 -7.65 15.73 -39.64
CA GLU A 428 -8.57 15.00 -38.79
C GLU A 428 -8.50 13.50 -39.10
N LEU A 429 -8.04 12.70 -38.13
CA LEU A 429 -7.96 11.25 -38.29
C LEU A 429 -9.32 10.58 -38.07
N LEU A 430 -9.69 9.67 -38.98
CA LEU A 430 -10.87 8.83 -38.83
C LEU A 430 -10.77 7.98 -37.55
N SER A 431 -11.89 7.68 -36.88
CA SER A 431 -11.85 6.67 -35.81
C SER A 431 -11.44 5.33 -36.38
N ALA A 432 -10.90 4.46 -35.54
CA ALA A 432 -10.67 3.09 -35.92
C ALA A 432 -11.99 2.40 -36.34
N SER A 433 -13.13 2.73 -35.70
CA SER A 433 -14.46 2.31 -36.14
C SER A 433 -14.83 2.82 -37.53
N ASP A 434 -14.68 4.12 -37.81
CA ASP A 434 -15.02 4.71 -39.12
C ASP A 434 -14.12 4.15 -40.21
N ALA A 435 -12.82 4.04 -39.93
CA ALA A 435 -11.86 3.41 -40.82
C ALA A 435 -12.18 1.94 -41.07
N HIS A 436 -12.74 1.21 -40.08
CA HIS A 436 -13.19 -0.17 -40.24
C HIS A 436 -14.41 -0.24 -41.18
N TRP A 437 -15.43 0.59 -40.97
CA TRP A 437 -16.65 0.61 -41.80
C TRP A 437 -16.44 1.20 -43.20
N LEU A 438 -15.34 1.91 -43.44
CA LEU A 438 -15.07 2.59 -44.71
C LEU A 438 -15.04 1.64 -45.92
N GLU A 439 -14.52 0.43 -45.76
CA GLU A 439 -14.50 -0.56 -46.86
C GLU A 439 -15.91 -1.01 -47.23
N GLN A 440 -16.76 -1.28 -46.23
CA GLN A 440 -18.15 -1.62 -46.48
C GLN A 440 -18.90 -0.46 -47.15
N LYS A 441 -18.71 0.77 -46.65
CA LYS A 441 -19.29 1.96 -47.28
C LYS A 441 -18.86 2.10 -48.74
N ALA A 442 -17.57 1.94 -49.04
CA ALA A 442 -17.05 2.01 -50.41
C ALA A 442 -17.67 0.94 -51.33
N ALA A 443 -17.86 -0.28 -50.82
CA ALA A 443 -18.53 -1.35 -51.56
C ALA A 443 -20.03 -1.08 -51.77
N ASP A 444 -20.69 -0.44 -50.80
CA ASP A 444 -22.08 0.01 -50.93
C ASP A 444 -22.20 1.11 -52.00
N GLU A 445 -21.25 2.04 -52.05
CA GLU A 445 -21.16 3.08 -53.06
C GLU A 445 -20.90 2.55 -54.47
N GLU A 446 -20.13 1.47 -54.62
CA GLU A 446 -19.96 0.82 -55.93
C GLU A 446 -21.30 0.34 -56.49
N ARG A 447 -22.15 -0.24 -55.62
CA ARG A 447 -23.51 -0.65 -56.01
C ARG A 447 -24.38 0.56 -56.33
N SER A 448 -24.27 1.64 -55.55
CA SER A 448 -24.95 2.90 -55.84
C SER A 448 -24.49 3.52 -57.17
N ARG A 449 -23.20 3.44 -57.53
CA ARG A 449 -22.68 3.89 -58.84
C ARG A 449 -23.28 3.09 -59.99
N ALA A 450 -23.32 1.76 -59.86
CA ALA A 450 -23.91 0.91 -60.89
C ALA A 450 -25.40 1.21 -61.09
N GLU A 451 -26.14 1.43 -59.99
CA GLU A 451 -27.55 1.81 -60.05
C GLU A 451 -27.74 3.22 -60.62
N GLN A 452 -26.89 4.18 -60.24
CA GLN A 452 -26.92 5.54 -60.78
C GLN A 452 -26.61 5.53 -62.27
N ALA A 453 -25.64 4.75 -62.75
CA ALA A 453 -25.36 4.58 -64.17
C ALA A 453 -26.58 4.03 -64.92
N ARG A 454 -27.24 3.00 -64.36
CA ARG A 454 -28.49 2.45 -64.91
C ARG A 454 -29.61 3.50 -64.98
N LEU A 455 -29.73 4.33 -63.95
CA LEU A 455 -30.72 5.41 -63.89
C LEU A 455 -30.37 6.56 -64.83
N ALA A 456 -29.09 6.88 -64.99
CA ALA A 456 -28.61 7.87 -65.95
C ALA A 456 -28.93 7.43 -67.38
N ASP A 457 -28.66 6.17 -67.74
CA ASP A 457 -29.01 5.62 -69.05
C ASP A 457 -30.52 5.66 -69.31
N ALA A 458 -31.31 5.24 -68.33
CA ALA A 458 -32.77 5.30 -68.41
C ALA A 458 -33.29 6.74 -68.53
N TYR A 459 -32.67 7.67 -67.79
CA TYR A 459 -32.95 9.08 -67.84
C TYR A 459 -32.64 9.67 -69.22
N PHE A 460 -31.46 9.40 -69.79
CA PHE A 460 -31.09 9.94 -71.09
C PHE A 460 -32.00 9.43 -72.21
N ALA A 461 -32.38 8.15 -72.19
CA ALA A 461 -33.37 7.61 -73.12
C ALA A 461 -34.72 8.33 -72.98
N TRP A 462 -35.22 8.51 -71.75
CA TRP A 462 -36.46 9.23 -71.49
C TRP A 462 -36.37 10.72 -71.88
N ARG A 463 -35.26 11.38 -71.58
CA ARG A 463 -34.98 12.79 -71.89
C ARG A 463 -35.10 13.04 -73.39
N GLU A 464 -34.53 12.17 -74.22
CA GLU A 464 -34.66 12.27 -75.69
C GLU A 464 -36.11 12.11 -76.18
N GLU A 465 -36.84 11.13 -75.63
CA GLU A 465 -38.24 10.90 -75.99
C GLU A 465 -39.12 12.10 -75.60
N GLU A 466 -38.91 12.64 -74.40
CA GLU A 466 -39.63 13.79 -73.87
C GLU A 466 -39.31 15.05 -74.67
N ALA A 467 -38.06 15.28 -75.05
CA ALA A 467 -37.65 16.37 -75.91
C ALA A 467 -38.35 16.31 -77.28
N ARG A 468 -38.40 15.12 -77.91
CA ARG A 468 -39.16 14.89 -79.16
C ARG A 468 -40.65 15.14 -78.95
N ARG A 469 -41.22 14.76 -77.80
CA ARG A 469 -42.63 14.99 -77.48
C ARG A 469 -42.94 16.48 -77.34
N LEU A 470 -42.12 17.23 -76.60
CA LEU A 470 -42.25 18.68 -76.44
C LEU A 470 -42.09 19.41 -77.78
N PHE A 471 -41.11 19.02 -78.60
CA PHE A 471 -40.93 19.52 -79.95
C PHE A 471 -42.17 19.28 -80.82
N LYS A 472 -42.71 18.05 -80.83
CA LYS A 472 -43.95 17.71 -81.57
C LYS A 472 -45.17 18.50 -81.10
N ALA A 473 -45.23 18.84 -79.81
CA ALA A 473 -46.31 19.66 -79.24
C ALA A 473 -46.24 21.14 -79.67
N LYS A 474 -45.11 21.61 -80.20
CA LYS A 474 -45.02 22.97 -80.76
C LYS A 474 -45.77 23.08 -82.09
N GLY A 475 -46.39 24.24 -82.32
CA GLY A 475 -47.03 24.57 -83.59
C GLY A 475 -46.07 24.48 -84.77
N PHE A 476 -46.59 24.23 -85.98
CA PHE A 476 -45.78 23.99 -87.19
C PHE A 476 -44.71 25.07 -87.44
N ALA A 477 -45.06 26.34 -87.25
CA ALA A 477 -44.13 27.46 -87.44
C ALA A 477 -42.98 27.50 -86.41
N ALA A 478 -43.23 27.08 -85.16
CA ALA A 478 -42.19 27.01 -84.13
C ALA A 478 -41.24 25.84 -84.38
N ARG A 479 -41.76 24.70 -84.88
CA ARG A 479 -40.94 23.54 -85.24
C ARG A 479 -39.95 23.79 -86.39
N LEU A 480 -40.19 24.80 -87.23
CA LEU A 480 -39.23 25.21 -88.27
C LEU A 480 -38.03 26.00 -87.71
N ARG A 481 -38.11 26.49 -86.47
CA ARG A 481 -37.09 27.35 -85.83
C ARG A 481 -36.41 26.72 -84.62
N SER A 482 -36.80 25.51 -84.24
CA SER A 482 -36.26 24.79 -83.09
C SER A 482 -35.91 23.36 -83.48
N ASP A 483 -34.99 22.76 -82.77
CA ASP A 483 -34.67 21.33 -82.83
C ASP A 483 -35.12 20.65 -81.51
N PRO A 484 -35.43 19.34 -81.48
CA PRO A 484 -35.61 18.63 -80.21
C PRO A 484 -34.46 18.84 -79.21
N GLY A 485 -33.22 19.03 -79.68
CA GLY A 485 -32.06 19.35 -78.85
C GLY A 485 -32.22 20.61 -77.99
N ASP A 486 -32.99 21.60 -78.46
CA ASP A 486 -33.20 22.87 -77.74
C ASP A 486 -33.95 22.71 -76.41
N PHE A 487 -34.62 21.58 -76.19
CA PHE A 487 -35.38 21.30 -74.97
C PHE A 487 -34.57 20.50 -73.93
N LEU A 488 -33.39 19.99 -74.29
CA LEU A 488 -32.64 19.07 -73.44
C LEU A 488 -32.18 19.73 -72.13
N ASP A 489 -31.70 20.97 -72.18
CA ASP A 489 -31.25 21.73 -71.00
C ASP A 489 -32.40 22.15 -70.09
N GLU A 490 -33.58 22.45 -70.66
CA GLU A 490 -34.80 22.71 -69.89
C GLU A 490 -35.23 21.44 -69.12
N ILE A 491 -35.19 20.29 -69.79
CA ILE A 491 -35.51 19.00 -69.17
C ILE A 491 -34.51 18.69 -68.05
N ASP A 492 -33.20 18.87 -68.28
CA ASP A 492 -32.18 18.61 -67.27
C ASP A 492 -32.36 19.47 -66.02
N ARG A 493 -32.53 20.79 -66.18
CA ARG A 493 -32.78 21.70 -65.04
C ARG A 493 -34.03 21.31 -64.26
N ARG A 494 -35.08 20.90 -64.98
CA ARG A 494 -36.32 20.47 -64.36
C ARG A 494 -36.18 19.13 -63.62
N SER A 495 -35.41 18.19 -64.16
CA SER A 495 -35.48 16.78 -63.77
C SER A 495 -34.29 16.28 -62.94
N LEU A 496 -33.07 16.76 -63.22
CA LEU A 496 -31.87 16.41 -62.48
C LEU A 496 -31.74 17.29 -61.24
N ARG A 497 -31.10 16.75 -60.20
CA ARG A 497 -30.80 17.51 -59.00
C ARG A 497 -29.38 17.23 -58.52
N LEU A 498 -28.70 18.23 -57.97
CA LEU A 498 -27.42 18.04 -57.28
C LEU A 498 -27.68 17.76 -55.80
N CYS A 499 -27.11 16.69 -55.27
CA CYS A 499 -27.20 16.44 -53.83
C CYS A 499 -26.24 17.36 -53.07
N ARG A 500 -26.76 18.19 -52.16
CA ARG A 500 -25.92 19.10 -51.35
C ARG A 500 -25.03 18.38 -50.34
N SER A 501 -25.34 17.13 -50.02
CA SER A 501 -24.60 16.36 -49.00
C SER A 501 -23.39 15.65 -49.58
N CYS A 502 -23.48 15.12 -50.80
CA CYS A 502 -22.40 14.33 -51.41
C CYS A 502 -21.92 14.86 -52.77
N GLU A 503 -22.52 15.96 -53.25
CA GLU A 503 -22.21 16.63 -54.52
C GLU A 503 -22.44 15.76 -55.76
N GLU A 504 -23.25 14.70 -55.63
CA GLU A 504 -23.59 13.79 -56.73
C GLU A 504 -24.87 14.19 -57.45
N ILE A 505 -24.92 13.96 -58.76
CA ILE A 505 -26.13 14.18 -59.57
C ILE A 505 -27.13 13.05 -59.28
N ALA A 506 -28.30 13.42 -58.78
CA ALA A 506 -29.42 12.53 -58.60
C ALA A 506 -30.25 12.47 -59.89
N TYR A 507 -30.47 11.25 -60.40
CA TYR A 507 -31.31 10.97 -61.55
C TYR A 507 -32.72 10.54 -61.10
N PRO A 508 -33.79 10.89 -61.85
CA PRO A 508 -35.13 10.43 -61.57
C PRO A 508 -35.21 8.90 -61.51
N ASP A 509 -35.89 8.38 -60.48
CA ASP A 509 -36.23 6.95 -60.38
C ASP A 509 -37.76 6.80 -60.42
N PRO A 510 -38.34 6.49 -61.60
CA PRO A 510 -39.79 6.37 -61.74
C PRO A 510 -40.40 5.26 -60.89
N LYS A 511 -39.65 4.18 -60.61
CA LYS A 511 -40.15 3.07 -59.79
C LYS A 511 -40.30 3.53 -58.35
N ARG A 512 -39.28 4.19 -57.81
CA ARG A 512 -39.30 4.71 -56.45
C ARG A 512 -40.23 5.91 -56.29
N ALA A 513 -40.31 6.80 -57.28
CA ALA A 513 -41.25 7.92 -57.29
C ALA A 513 -42.71 7.47 -57.18
N ARG A 514 -43.08 6.37 -57.86
CA ARG A 514 -44.42 5.77 -57.73
C ARG A 514 -44.72 5.29 -56.32
N TYR A 515 -43.73 4.68 -55.67
CA TYR A 515 -43.86 4.20 -54.30
C TYR A 515 -44.01 5.37 -53.31
N GLU A 516 -43.22 6.43 -53.47
CA GLU A 516 -43.19 7.59 -52.57
C GLU A 516 -44.20 8.70 -52.94
N ARG A 517 -45.05 8.47 -53.95
CA ARG A 517 -46.02 9.46 -54.51
C ARG A 517 -45.37 10.77 -54.95
N ALA A 518 -44.10 10.73 -55.35
CA ALA A 518 -43.37 11.87 -55.88
C ALA A 518 -43.59 12.01 -57.40
N ARG A 519 -43.17 13.15 -57.95
CA ARG A 519 -43.11 13.36 -59.41
C ARG A 519 -42.10 12.37 -60.01
N GLN A 520 -42.51 11.62 -61.03
CA GLN A 520 -41.70 10.55 -61.64
C GLN A 520 -40.55 11.09 -62.49
N ASP A 521 -40.66 12.35 -62.90
CA ASP A 521 -39.73 13.06 -63.78
C ASP A 521 -38.72 13.91 -63.01
N ILE A 522 -38.72 13.90 -61.68
CA ILE A 522 -37.79 14.70 -60.87
C ILE A 522 -37.09 13.79 -59.87
N ALA A 523 -35.77 13.89 -59.80
CA ALA A 523 -35.01 13.24 -58.74
C ALA A 523 -35.39 13.83 -57.37
N PHE A 524 -35.81 12.97 -56.44
CA PHE A 524 -36.28 13.38 -55.11
C PHE A 524 -35.43 12.82 -53.95
N ARG A 525 -34.50 11.90 -54.24
CA ARG A 525 -33.46 11.42 -53.30
C ARG A 525 -32.15 11.16 -54.04
N CYS A 526 -31.03 11.34 -53.33
CA CYS A 526 -29.73 10.91 -53.81
C CYS A 526 -29.56 9.38 -53.67
N HIS A 527 -28.97 8.75 -54.69
CA HIS A 527 -28.72 7.29 -54.72
C HIS A 527 -27.50 6.86 -53.88
N PHE A 528 -26.62 7.79 -53.53
CA PHE A 528 -25.47 7.53 -52.65
C PHE A 528 -25.84 7.66 -51.18
N CYS A 529 -26.17 8.87 -50.72
CA CYS A 529 -26.39 9.13 -49.29
C CYS A 529 -27.86 8.94 -48.85
N GLY A 530 -28.79 8.71 -49.80
CA GLY A 530 -30.23 8.63 -49.50
C GLY A 530 -30.88 9.95 -49.10
N GLY A 531 -30.12 11.05 -49.05
CA GLY A 531 -30.58 12.38 -48.63
C GLY A 531 -31.57 13.02 -49.61
N GLY A 532 -32.53 13.76 -49.07
CA GLY A 532 -33.51 14.54 -49.83
C GLY A 532 -33.11 16.01 -50.07
N ALA A 533 -31.94 16.44 -49.56
CA ALA A 533 -31.42 17.80 -49.72
C ALA A 533 -30.85 17.98 -51.15
N LEU A 534 -31.76 18.07 -52.10
CA LEU A 534 -31.50 18.14 -53.52
C LEU A 534 -31.69 19.58 -54.02
N ALA A 535 -30.68 20.13 -54.69
CA ALA A 535 -30.71 21.44 -55.31
C ALA A 535 -30.99 21.32 -56.82
N GLU A 536 -31.63 22.33 -57.40
CA GLU A 536 -31.69 22.47 -58.85
C GLU A 536 -30.27 22.70 -59.40
N LEU A 537 -30.03 22.28 -60.64
CA LEU A 537 -28.78 22.60 -61.33
C LEU A 537 -28.88 24.07 -61.76
N ASP A 538 -28.28 24.98 -60.98
CA ASP A 538 -28.32 26.42 -61.26
C ASP A 538 -27.62 26.75 -62.61
N ASP A 539 -28.15 27.74 -63.35
CA ASP A 539 -27.67 28.15 -64.70
C ASP A 539 -26.29 28.82 -64.72
N GLU A 540 -25.70 29.19 -63.57
CA GLU A 540 -24.53 30.09 -63.52
C GLU A 540 -23.22 29.45 -63.03
N GLY A 541 -23.18 28.13 -62.83
CA GLY A 541 -21.97 27.42 -62.41
C GLY A 541 -21.49 26.41 -63.45
N GLY A 542 -20.71 26.86 -64.42
CA GLY A 542 -20.06 25.99 -65.40
C GLY A 542 -19.32 24.81 -64.75
N ALA A 543 -19.34 23.68 -65.46
CA ALA A 543 -18.61 22.47 -65.12
C ALA A 543 -17.15 22.79 -64.72
N HIS A 544 -16.78 22.37 -63.52
CA HIS A 544 -15.40 22.16 -63.10
C HIS A 544 -15.06 20.68 -63.21
#